data_AF-A0AAW8AL58-F1
#
_entry.id   AF-A0AAW8AL58-F1
#
_cell.length_a   1.000
_cell.length_b   1.000
_cell.length_c   1.000
_cell.angle_alpha   90.00
_cell.angle_beta   90.00
_cell.angle_gamma   90.00
#
_symmetry.space_group_name_H-M   'P 1'
#
loop_
_entity.id
_entity.type
_entity.pdbx_description
1 polymer ?
#
loop_
_entity_poly.entity_id
_entity_poly.type
_entity_poly.pdbx_seq_one_letter_code
_entity_poly.pdbx_strand_id
1 'polypeptide(L)'
;LLPTYAQVGIWAPIGLVTLRVIQGVAVGGEWGGAVLIASENAPKGKSILYSAFAQQGSPAGNLLATIAFFFLSAMPTPSFLLYGWRI
;
A
#
# COMPACT_ATOMS: atom_id res chain seq x y z
N LEU A 1 -1.93 11.96 -13.59
CA LEU A 1 -0.70 11.76 -14.40
C LEU A 1 0.16 13.00 -14.22
N LEU A 2 1.38 12.87 -13.68
CA LEU A 2 2.30 14.00 -13.54
C LEU A 2 2.95 14.30 -14.90
N PRO A 3 3.10 15.58 -15.30
CA PRO A 3 3.80 15.93 -16.53
C PRO A 3 5.23 15.37 -16.56
N THR A 4 5.69 14.96 -17.74
CA THR A 4 7.03 14.38 -17.90
C THR A 4 8.10 15.47 -17.93
N TYR A 5 9.36 15.09 -17.73
CA TYR A 5 10.50 16.01 -17.85
C TYR A 5 10.53 16.73 -19.21
N ALA A 6 10.13 16.05 -20.29
CA ALA A 6 10.04 16.65 -21.62
C ALA A 6 9.00 17.77 -21.71
N GLN A 7 7.98 17.79 -20.83
CA GLN A 7 6.90 18.79 -20.84
C GLN A 7 7.20 19.99 -19.95
N VAL A 8 7.84 19.77 -18.78
CA VAL A 8 7.99 20.81 -17.74
C VAL A 8 9.40 20.89 -17.12
N GLY A 9 10.36 20.14 -17.66
CA GLY A 9 11.76 20.15 -17.21
C GLY A 9 11.93 19.78 -15.74
N ILE A 10 12.75 20.57 -15.03
CA ILE A 10 13.09 20.35 -13.61
C ILE A 10 11.88 20.37 -12.67
N TRP A 11 10.77 20.98 -13.07
CA TRP A 11 9.55 20.98 -12.27
C TRP A 11 8.91 19.59 -12.14
N ALA A 12 9.19 18.67 -13.07
CA ALA A 12 8.69 17.28 -12.99
C ALA A 12 9.22 16.54 -11.74
N PRO A 13 10.55 16.42 -11.50
CA PRO A 13 11.04 15.76 -10.30
C PRO A 13 10.69 16.54 -9.02
N ILE A 14 10.68 17.88 -9.04
CA ILE A 14 10.28 18.68 -7.87
C ILE A 14 8.83 18.36 -7.48
N GLY A 15 7.90 18.43 -8.43
CA GLY A 15 6.50 18.11 -8.20
C GLY A 15 6.28 16.66 -7.75
N LEU A 16 7.04 15.71 -8.31
CA LEU A 16 6.99 14.31 -7.89
C LEU A 16 7.41 14.15 -6.42
N VAL A 17 8.52 14.78 -6.01
CA VAL A 17 9.01 14.73 -4.63
C VAL A 17 8.00 15.38 -3.69
N THR A 18 7.45 16.54 -4.03
CA THR A 18 6.42 17.20 -3.22
C THR A 18 5.19 16.33 -3.04
N LEU A 19 4.68 15.74 -4.13
CA LEU A 19 3.54 14.81 -4.05
C LEU A 19 3.86 13.58 -3.20
N ARG A 20 5.08 13.04 -3.29
CA ARG A 20 5.52 11.91 -2.46
C ARG A 20 5.60 12.28 -0.99
N VAL A 21 6.05 13.48 -0.65
CA VAL A 21 6.05 13.97 0.73
C VAL A 21 4.61 14.09 1.24
N ILE A 22 3.71 14.69 0.47
CA ILE A 22 2.29 14.82 0.85
C ILE A 22 1.64 13.44 1.05
N GLN A 23 1.85 12.52 0.11
CA GLN A 23 1.36 11.14 0.23
C GLN A 23 1.94 10.43 1.45
N GLY A 24 3.25 10.59 1.71
CA GLY A 24 3.90 10.01 2.88
C GLY A 24 3.34 10.53 4.20
N VAL A 25 3.06 11.83 4.30
CA VAL A 25 2.42 12.42 5.48
C VAL A 25 0.99 11.91 5.65
N ALA A 26 0.21 11.85 4.57
CA ALA A 26 -1.16 11.36 4.61
C ALA A 26 -1.23 9.89 5.08
N VAL A 27 -0.42 9.02 4.45
CA VAL A 27 -0.35 7.59 4.79
C VAL A 27 0.21 7.39 6.20
N GLY A 28 1.25 8.14 6.59
CA GLY A 28 1.82 8.06 7.93
C GLY A 28 0.84 8.49 9.02
N GLY A 29 0.05 9.54 8.77
CA GLY A 29 -1.01 10.00 9.67
C GLY A 29 -2.15 9.00 9.80
N GLU A 30 -2.60 8.41 8.69
CA GLU A 30 -3.61 7.34 8.68
C GLU A 30 -3.14 6.14 9.52
N TRP A 31 -1.91 5.70 9.31
CA TRP A 31 -1.36 4.53 9.97
C TRP A 31 -1.17 4.76 11.48
N GLY A 32 -0.62 5.91 11.87
CA GLY A 32 -0.47 6.30 13.27
C GLY A 32 -1.81 6.46 13.98
N GLY A 33 -2.80 7.07 13.33
CA GLY A 33 -4.15 7.24 13.88
C GLY A 33 -4.89 5.92 14.06
N ALA A 34 -4.79 4.99 13.09
CA ALA A 34 -5.41 3.67 13.19
C ALA A 34 -4.84 2.85 14.37
N VAL A 35 -3.51 2.88 14.55
CA VAL A 35 -2.85 2.20 15.67
C VAL A 35 -3.25 2.82 17.01
N LEU A 36 -3.34 4.16 17.08
CA LEU A 36 -3.77 4.88 18.28
C LEU A 36 -5.20 4.45 18.67
N ILE A 37 -6.17 4.56 17.75
CA ILE A 37 -7.56 4.21 17.99
C ILE A 37 -7.70 2.74 18.39
N ALA A 38 -6.97 1.84 17.73
CA ALA A 38 -6.97 0.41 18.07
C ALA A 38 -6.40 0.15 19.48
N SER A 39 -5.40 0.93 19.90
CA SER A 39 -4.79 0.82 21.23
C SER A 39 -5.69 1.38 22.34
N GLU A 40 -6.39 2.50 22.07
CA GLU A 40 -7.23 3.21 23.03
C GLU A 40 -8.55 2.47 23.29
N ASN A 41 -9.11 1.83 22.27
CA ASN A 41 -10.32 1.00 22.39
C ASN A 41 -10.03 -0.42 22.89
N ALA A 42 -8.77 -0.77 23.17
CA ALA A 42 -8.42 -2.12 23.56
C ALA A 42 -8.80 -2.45 25.01
N PRO A 43 -9.19 -3.70 25.31
CA PRO A 43 -9.37 -4.18 26.68
C PRO A 43 -8.08 -4.02 27.51
N LYS A 44 -8.23 -3.82 28.84
CA LYS A 44 -7.08 -3.68 29.76
C LYS A 44 -6.07 -4.82 29.57
N GLY A 45 -4.80 -4.45 29.35
CA GLY A 45 -3.69 -5.39 29.14
C GLY A 45 -3.56 -5.94 27.72
N LYS A 46 -4.40 -5.55 26.76
CA LYS A 46 -4.37 -6.03 25.36
C LYS A 46 -4.06 -4.96 24.31
N SER A 47 -3.72 -3.74 24.71
CA SER A 47 -3.42 -2.64 23.78
C SER A 47 -2.36 -2.99 22.74
N ILE A 48 -1.26 -3.65 23.15
CA ILE A 48 -0.19 -4.09 22.25
C ILE A 48 -0.69 -5.08 21.21
N LEU A 49 -1.58 -6.01 21.59
CA LEU A 49 -2.13 -7.00 20.65
C LEU A 49 -2.99 -6.32 19.59
N TYR A 50 -3.87 -5.40 19.98
CA TYR A 50 -4.76 -4.69 19.06
C TYR A 50 -3.99 -3.73 18.15
N SER A 51 -2.99 -3.02 18.69
CA SER A 51 -2.06 -2.22 17.90
C SER A 51 -1.25 -3.06 16.92
N ALA A 52 -0.82 -4.26 17.30
CA ALA A 52 -0.13 -5.18 16.40
C ALA A 52 -1.05 -5.67 15.27
N PHE A 53 -2.33 -5.96 15.56
CA PHE A 53 -3.31 -6.32 14.53
C PHE A 53 -3.50 -5.21 13.49
N ALA A 54 -3.55 -3.94 13.90
CA ALA A 54 -3.60 -2.81 12.96
C ALA A 54 -2.38 -2.77 12.02
N GLN A 55 -1.19 -3.18 12.49
CA GLN A 55 0.02 -3.24 11.66
C GLN A 55 0.04 -4.46 10.72
N GLN A 56 -0.58 -5.57 11.10
CA GLN A 56 -0.57 -6.81 10.32
C GLN A 56 -1.38 -6.76 9.02
N GLY A 57 -2.22 -5.75 8.82
CA GLY A 57 -3.01 -5.61 7.59
C GLY A 57 -2.15 -5.56 6.31
N SER A 58 -1.02 -4.84 6.35
CA SER A 58 -0.11 -4.72 5.20
C SER A 58 0.57 -6.05 4.80
N PRO A 59 1.28 -6.76 5.71
CA PRO A 59 1.89 -8.04 5.36
C PRO A 59 0.85 -9.12 5.02
N ALA A 60 -0.33 -9.12 5.68
CA ALA A 60 -1.40 -10.06 5.35
C ALA A 60 -1.96 -9.83 3.93
N GLY A 61 -2.19 -8.57 3.55
CA GLY A 61 -2.60 -8.21 2.19
C GLY A 61 -1.55 -8.57 1.14
N ASN A 62 -0.27 -8.33 1.45
CA ASN A 62 0.83 -8.70 0.56
C ASN A 62 0.94 -10.23 0.38
N LEU A 63 0.75 -10.99 1.46
CA LEU A 63 0.71 -12.45 1.40
C LEU A 63 -0.46 -12.94 0.54
N LEU A 64 -1.66 -12.39 0.73
CA LEU A 64 -2.83 -12.70 -0.09
C LEU A 64 -2.60 -12.38 -1.57
N ALA A 65 -2.03 -11.21 -1.87
CA ALA A 65 -1.67 -10.84 -3.24
C ALA A 65 -0.64 -11.81 -3.84
N THR A 66 0.37 -12.19 -3.06
CA THR A 66 1.39 -13.16 -3.48
C THR A 66 0.75 -14.52 -3.80
N ILE A 67 -0.17 -14.99 -2.96
CA ILE A 67 -0.91 -16.25 -3.19
C ILE A 67 -1.77 -16.15 -4.44
N ALA A 68 -2.50 -15.05 -4.63
CA ALA A 68 -3.30 -14.83 -5.84
C ALA A 68 -2.43 -14.87 -7.11
N PHE A 69 -1.30 -14.16 -7.10
CA PHE A 69 -0.34 -14.17 -8.20
C PHE A 69 0.32 -15.54 -8.41
N PHE A 70 0.56 -16.31 -7.35
CA PHE A 70 1.06 -17.67 -7.46
C PHE A 70 0.11 -18.53 -8.29
N PHE A 71 -1.20 -18.46 -8.03
CA PHE A 71 -2.21 -19.19 -8.82
C PHE A 71 -2.33 -18.66 -10.25
N LEU A 72 -2.31 -17.33 -10.44
CA LEU A 72 -2.35 -16.73 -11.78
C LEU A 72 -1.11 -17.08 -12.61
N SER A 73 0.05 -17.25 -11.98
CA SER A 73 1.30 -17.63 -12.65
C SER A 73 1.31 -19.07 -13.19
N ALA A 74 0.43 -19.94 -12.69
CA ALA A 74 0.24 -21.28 -13.23
C ALA A 74 -0.49 -21.29 -14.59
N MET A 75 -1.02 -20.15 -15.01
CA MET A 75 -1.69 -19.98 -16.29
C MET A 75 -0.69 -19.98 -17.46
N PRO A 76 -1.05 -20.52 -18.64
CA PRO A 76 -0.25 -20.34 -19.85
C PRO A 76 0.00 -18.86 -20.16
N THR A 77 1.24 -18.51 -20.52
CA THR A 77 1.68 -17.14 -20.83
C THR A 77 0.75 -16.34 -21.76
N PRO A 78 0.20 -16.93 -22.85
CA PRO A 78 -0.70 -16.19 -23.74
C PRO A 78 -1.97 -15.71 -23.04
N SER A 79 -2.52 -16.52 -22.13
CA SER A 79 -3.76 -16.23 -21.43
C SER A 79 -3.56 -15.26 -20.27
N PHE A 80 -2.39 -15.34 -19.60
CA PHE A 80 -2.01 -14.36 -18.57
C PHE A 80 -1.90 -12.95 -19.16
N LEU A 81 -1.24 -12.80 -20.32
CA LEU A 81 -1.10 -11.51 -21.01
C LEU A 81 -2.41 -10.96 -21.56
N LEU A 82 -3.33 -11.84 -21.99
CA LEU A 82 -4.65 -11.46 -22.51
C LEU A 82 -5.55 -10.86 -21.43
N TYR A 83 -5.67 -11.51 -20.27
CA TYR A 83 -6.57 -11.05 -19.20
C TYR A 83 -6.13 -11.41 -17.77
N GLY A 84 -5.25 -12.42 -17.58
CA GLY A 84 -4.88 -12.89 -16.26
C GLY A 84 -4.23 -11.83 -15.35
N TRP A 85 -3.53 -10.85 -15.92
CA TRP A 85 -2.96 -9.73 -15.15
C TRP A 85 -3.98 -8.73 -14.59
N ARG A 86 -5.24 -8.78 -15.04
CA ARG A 86 -6.32 -7.89 -14.61
C ARG A 86 -7.15 -8.44 -13.44
N ILE A 87 -6.89 -9.69 -13.07
CA ILE A 87 -7.53 -10.39 -11.94
C ILE A 87 -6.74 -10.08 -10.67
#